data_AF-A0A1Q7GGK5-F1
#
_entry.id   AF-A0A1Q7GGK5-F1
#
_cell.length_a   1.000
_cell.length_b   1.000
_cell.length_c   1.000
_cell.angle_alpha   90.00
_cell.angle_beta   90.00
_cell.angle_gamma   90.00
#
_symmetry.space_group_name_H-M   'P 1'
#
loop_
_entity.id
_entity.type
_entity.pdbx_description
1 polymer ?
#
loop_
_entity_poly.entity_id
_entity_poly.type
_entity_poly.pdbx_seq_one_letter_code
_entity_poly.pdbx_strand_id
1 'polypeptide(L)'
;MDDTTLGGYQQVHGRPPAFGAADGRAYSVAAFADDTAEAGRFGAALLFVCWGDGGVDRPVGHLETDYLAYGNSPDEALAPLLALTLEQVKAHLDRCVARQPK
;
A
#
# COMPACT_ATOMS: atom_id res chain seq x y z
N MET A 1 -2.89 17.29 -11.79
CA MET A 1 -2.98 16.39 -10.63
C MET A 1 -1.58 15.82 -10.42
N ASP A 2 -1.12 15.67 -9.19
CA ASP A 2 0.24 15.23 -8.90
C ASP A 2 0.32 13.69 -8.88
N ASP A 3 0.76 13.10 -10.00
CA ASP A 3 0.92 11.66 -10.18
C ASP A 3 2.11 11.07 -9.40
N THR A 4 2.86 11.90 -8.68
CA THR A 4 3.94 11.46 -7.79
C THR A 4 3.42 10.97 -6.42
N THR A 5 2.12 11.11 -6.15
CA THR A 5 1.45 10.57 -4.96
C THR A 5 0.69 9.28 -5.28
N LEU A 6 0.40 8.46 -4.26
CA LEU A 6 -0.37 7.23 -4.45
C LEU A 6 -1.75 7.50 -5.06
N GLY A 7 -2.52 8.42 -4.47
CA GLY A 7 -3.86 8.76 -4.94
C GLY A 7 -3.82 9.46 -6.30
N GLY A 8 -2.85 10.35 -6.52
CA GLY A 8 -2.68 11.01 -7.81
C GLY A 8 -2.32 10.04 -8.94
N TYR A 9 -1.41 9.10 -8.69
CA TYR A 9 -1.06 8.05 -9.66
C TYR A 9 -2.29 7.22 -10.03
N GLN A 10 -3.05 6.76 -9.03
CA GLN A 10 -4.24 5.93 -9.24
C GLN A 10 -5.30 6.67 -10.08
N GLN A 11 -5.53 7.95 -9.81
CA GLN A 11 -6.49 8.74 -10.58
C GLN A 11 -6.02 9.00 -12.02
N VAL A 12 -4.73 9.25 -12.24
CA VAL A 12 -4.19 9.54 -13.59
C VAL A 12 -4.10 8.27 -14.44
N HIS A 13 -3.69 7.14 -13.85
CA HIS A 13 -3.40 5.91 -14.58
C HIS A 13 -4.50 4.86 -14.52
N GLY A 14 -5.49 5.00 -13.63
CA GLY A 14 -6.59 4.05 -13.46
C GLY A 14 -6.16 2.66 -12.96
N ARG A 15 -4.94 2.55 -12.39
CA ARG A 15 -4.37 1.30 -11.88
C ARG A 15 -3.42 1.57 -10.70
N PRO A 16 -3.18 0.59 -9.81
CA PRO A 16 -2.18 0.75 -8.76
C PRO A 16 -0.76 0.84 -9.34
N PRO A 17 0.14 1.61 -8.70
CA PRO A 17 1.56 1.57 -9.02
C PRO A 17 2.15 0.22 -8.63
N ALA A 18 3.23 -0.17 -9.33
CA ALA A 18 3.99 -1.38 -9.07
C ALA A 18 5.43 -1.03 -8.68
N PHE A 19 5.99 -1.78 -7.74
CA PHE A 19 7.31 -1.59 -7.17
C PHE A 19 8.10 -2.89 -7.20
N GLY A 20 9.39 -2.81 -7.49
CA GLY A 20 10.34 -3.88 -7.18
C GLY A 20 10.85 -3.71 -5.74
N ALA A 21 11.04 -4.82 -5.04
CA ALA A 21 11.61 -4.85 -3.70
C ALA A 21 12.92 -5.64 -3.61
N ALA A 22 13.60 -5.55 -2.47
CA ALA A 22 14.93 -6.14 -2.25
C ALA A 22 14.95 -7.68 -2.24
N ASP A 23 13.79 -8.32 -2.08
CA ASP A 23 13.61 -9.77 -2.23
C ASP A 23 13.50 -10.23 -3.71
N GLY A 24 13.62 -9.28 -4.65
CA GLY A 24 13.55 -9.53 -6.09
C GLY A 24 12.13 -9.63 -6.64
N ARG A 25 11.09 -9.44 -5.81
CA ARG A 25 9.69 -9.60 -6.20
C ARG A 25 9.03 -8.28 -6.59
N ALA A 26 7.97 -8.40 -7.39
CA ALA A 26 7.12 -7.28 -7.79
C ALA A 26 5.90 -7.17 -6.87
N TYR A 27 5.59 -5.96 -6.46
CA TYR A 27 4.46 -5.65 -5.58
C TYR A 27 3.60 -4.53 -6.16
N SER A 28 2.29 -4.72 -6.21
CA SER A 28 1.32 -3.62 -6.39
C SER A 28 0.76 -3.20 -5.02
N VAL A 29 0.28 -1.97 -4.90
CA VAL A 29 -0.21 -1.44 -3.62
C VAL A 29 -1.68 -0.99 -3.67
N ALA A 30 -2.39 -1.21 -2.58
CA ALA A 30 -3.67 -0.57 -2.28
C ALA A 30 -3.62 0.05 -0.87
N ALA A 31 -4.38 1.13 -0.66
CA ALA A 31 -4.67 1.65 0.67
C ALA A 31 -6.07 1.16 1.07
N PHE A 32 -6.23 0.73 2.32
CA PHE A 32 -7.53 0.32 2.85
C PHE A 32 -7.77 0.96 4.22
N ALA A 33 -9.05 1.12 4.57
CA ALA A 33 -9.50 1.50 5.89
C ALA A 33 -10.19 0.31 6.55
N ASP A 34 -9.94 0.13 7.84
CA ASP A 34 -10.47 -0.93 8.69
C ASP A 34 -11.21 -0.29 9.89
N ASP A 35 -12.48 -0.65 10.06
CA ASP A 35 -13.35 -0.15 11.13
C ASP A 35 -13.22 -0.94 12.45
N THR A 36 -12.43 -2.01 12.45
CA THR A 36 -12.13 -2.83 13.63
C THR A 36 -10.83 -2.40 14.34
N ALA A 37 -10.10 -1.44 13.77
CA ALA A 37 -8.81 -0.96 14.26
C ALA A 37 -8.87 -0.35 15.67
N GLU A 38 -9.85 0.53 15.90
CA GLU A 38 -10.07 1.21 17.18
C GLU A 38 -11.58 1.51 17.33
N ALA A 39 -12.13 1.35 18.53
CA ALA A 39 -13.57 1.56 18.75
C ALA A 39 -13.99 3.00 18.37
N GLY A 40 -14.83 3.11 17.33
CA GLY A 40 -15.34 4.40 16.84
C GLY A 40 -14.42 5.13 15.87
N ARG A 41 -13.36 4.51 15.35
CA ARG A 41 -12.45 5.09 14.35
C ARG A 41 -12.06 4.06 13.30
N PHE A 42 -11.74 4.56 12.11
CA PHE A 42 -11.16 3.77 11.02
C PHE A 42 -9.64 3.88 11.08
N GLY A 43 -8.92 2.75 11.07
CA GLY A 43 -7.48 2.70 10.87
C GLY A 43 -7.15 2.47 9.41
N ALA A 44 -6.13 3.12 8.87
CA ALA A 44 -5.73 2.97 7.47
C ALA A 44 -4.32 2.42 7.32
N ALA A 45 -4.15 1.45 6.42
CA ALA A 45 -2.88 0.77 6.15
C ALA A 45 -2.65 0.55 4.66
N LEU A 46 -1.40 0.25 4.30
CA LEU A 46 -1.01 -0.13 2.95
C LEU A 46 -0.95 -1.66 2.84
N LEU A 47 -1.63 -2.19 1.83
CA LEU A 47 -1.57 -3.59 1.43
C LEU A 47 -0.73 -3.72 0.15
N PHE A 48 0.39 -4.43 0.25
CA PHE A 48 1.27 -4.75 -0.88
C PHE A 48 1.00 -6.17 -1.35
N VAL A 49 0.45 -6.33 -2.55
CA VAL A 49 0.18 -7.63 -3.17
C VAL A 49 1.42 -8.09 -3.92
N CYS A 50 1.97 -9.25 -3.52
CA CYS A 50 3.13 -9.86 -4.14
C CYS A 50 2.74 -10.68 -5.37
N TRP A 51 3.45 -10.49 -6.48
CA TRP A 51 3.22 -11.22 -7.72
C TRP A 51 4.29 -12.29 -7.95
N GLY A 52 3.88 -13.41 -8.56
CA GLY A 52 4.80 -14.50 -8.90
C GLY A 52 5.66 -14.19 -10.12
N ASP A 53 6.84 -14.80 -10.19
CA ASP A 53 7.72 -14.67 -11.36
C ASP A 53 7.14 -15.36 -12.60
N GLY A 54 7.65 -14.98 -13.78
CA GLY A 54 7.50 -15.77 -15.01
C GLY A 54 6.14 -15.69 -15.71
N GLY A 55 5.40 -14.57 -15.55
CA GLY A 55 4.14 -14.35 -16.27
C GLY A 55 2.93 -15.06 -15.67
N VAL A 56 3.05 -15.54 -14.42
CA VAL A 56 1.89 -15.99 -13.65
C VAL A 56 1.14 -14.75 -13.17
N ASP A 57 0.02 -14.44 -13.81
CA ASP A 57 -0.87 -13.34 -13.47
C ASP A 57 -1.72 -13.68 -12.22
N ARG A 58 -1.06 -14.08 -11.13
CA ARG A 58 -1.71 -14.38 -9.85
C ARG A 58 -0.90 -13.86 -8.66
N PRO A 59 -1.58 -13.32 -7.64
CA PRO A 59 -0.96 -13.04 -6.35
C PRO A 59 -0.39 -14.31 -5.71
N VAL A 60 0.82 -14.21 -5.16
CA VAL A 60 1.51 -15.30 -4.44
C VAL A 60 1.69 -15.01 -2.95
N GLY A 61 1.23 -13.85 -2.49
CA GLY A 61 1.30 -13.42 -1.10
C GLY A 61 0.97 -11.93 -0.97
N HIS A 62 1.05 -11.42 0.25
CA HIS A 62 0.94 -10.00 0.52
C HIS A 62 1.81 -9.60 1.71
N LEU A 63 2.07 -8.30 1.82
CA LEU A 63 2.64 -7.65 2.98
C LEU A 63 1.75 -6.48 3.37
N GLU A 64 1.63 -6.23 4.66
CA GLU A 64 0.83 -5.11 5.18
C GLU A 64 1.69 -4.24 6.08
N THR A 65 1.36 -2.95 6.14
CA THR A 65 1.84 -2.07 7.21
C THR A 65 0.94 -2.21 8.42
N ASP A 66 1.46 -1.82 9.59
CA ASP A 66 0.58 -1.39 10.69
C ASP A 66 -0.30 -0.21 10.24
N TYR A 67 -1.31 0.15 11.03
CA TYR A 67 -2.10 1.36 10.75
C TYR A 67 -1.22 2.61 10.79
N LEU A 68 -1.20 3.34 9.67
CA LEU A 68 -0.40 4.55 9.47
C LEU A 68 -1.19 5.82 9.79
N ALA A 69 -2.51 5.76 9.73
CA ALA A 69 -3.41 6.87 10.01
C ALA A 69 -4.74 6.36 10.59
N TYR A 70 -5.49 7.28 11.20
CA TYR A 70 -6.83 7.02 11.71
C TYR A 70 -7.76 8.19 11.39
N GLY A 71 -9.03 7.92 11.15
CA GLY A 71 -10.07 8.91 10.84
C GLY A 71 -11.44 8.55 11.41
N ASN A 72 -12.38 9.49 11.41
CA ASN A 72 -13.77 9.24 11.81
C ASN A 72 -14.62 8.69 10.65
N SER A 73 -14.06 8.66 9.45
CA SER A 73 -14.62 8.00 8.27
C SER A 73 -13.50 7.27 7.50
N PRO A 74 -13.85 6.33 6.60
CA PRO A 74 -12.87 5.68 5.72
C PRO A 74 -12.04 6.69 4.93
N ASP A 75 -12.68 7.71 4.36
CA ASP A 75 -12.01 8.72 3.53
C ASP A 75 -11.04 9.57 4.35
N GLU A 76 -11.42 9.96 5.57
CA GLU A 76 -10.53 10.68 6.50
C GLU A 76 -9.31 9.85 6.87
N ALA A 77 -9.48 8.53 7.09
CA ALA A 77 -8.38 7.64 7.43
C ALA A 77 -7.46 7.40 6.22
N LEU A 78 -8.02 7.30 5.00
CA LEU A 78 -7.29 7.03 3.77
C LEU A 78 -6.54 8.26 3.22
N ALA A 79 -7.06 9.47 3.43
CA ALA A 79 -6.50 10.68 2.83
C ALA A 79 -4.99 10.86 3.08
N PRO A 80 -4.44 10.64 4.31
CA PRO A 80 -3.00 10.69 4.54
C PRO A 80 -2.20 9.66 3.74
N LEU A 81 -2.73 8.44 3.54
CA LEU A 81 -2.06 7.39 2.77
C LEU A 81 -2.07 7.71 1.27
N LEU A 82 -3.19 8.24 0.76
CA LEU A 82 -3.31 8.66 -0.64
C LEU A 82 -2.40 9.85 -0.96
N ALA A 83 -2.06 10.66 0.04
CA ALA A 83 -1.13 11.78 -0.09
C ALA A 83 0.36 11.36 -0.01
N LEU A 84 0.67 10.10 0.34
CA LEU A 84 2.06 9.62 0.35
C LEU A 84 2.64 9.68 -1.07
N THR A 85 3.89 10.14 -1.17
CA THR A 85 4.64 10.04 -2.42
C THR A 85 4.92 8.59 -2.77
N LEU A 86 5.09 8.27 -4.05
CA LEU A 86 5.46 6.92 -4.49
C LEU A 86 6.79 6.46 -3.86
N GLU A 87 7.71 7.39 -3.57
CA GLU A 87 8.94 7.10 -2.82
C GLU A 87 8.66 6.70 -1.37
N GLN A 88 7.77 7.41 -0.68
CA GLN A 88 7.37 7.06 0.69
C GLN A 88 6.66 5.70 0.72
N VAL A 89 5.78 5.43 -0.24
CA VAL A 89 5.12 4.13 -0.39
C VAL A 89 6.16 3.02 -0.59
N LYS A 90 7.16 3.23 -1.46
CA LYS A 90 8.26 2.28 -1.64
C LYS A 90 9.03 2.05 -0.33
N ALA A 91 9.31 3.09 0.45
CA ALA A 91 9.99 2.93 1.73
C ALA A 91 9.18 2.11 2.74
N HIS A 92 7.84 2.17 2.71
CA HIS A 92 6.98 1.27 3.49
C HIS A 92 7.12 -0.19 3.04
N LEU A 93 7.10 -0.45 1.73
CA LEU A 93 7.31 -1.79 1.18
C LEU A 93 8.67 -2.36 1.61
N ASP A 94 9.75 -1.59 1.45
CA ASP A 94 11.11 -2.02 1.78
C ASP A 94 11.22 -2.41 3.27
N ARG A 95 10.56 -1.65 4.16
CA ARG A 95 10.46 -2.00 5.59
C ARG A 95 9.67 -3.28 5.84
N CYS A 96 8.58 -3.51 5.13
CA CYS A 96 7.82 -4.76 5.26
C CYS A 96 8.63 -5.98 4.82
N VAL A 97 9.34 -5.88 3.70
CA VAL A 97 10.22 -6.94 3.20
C VAL A 97 11.35 -7.22 4.18
N ALA A 98 11.98 -6.18 4.75
CA ALA A 98 13.06 -6.35 5.73
C ALA A 98 12.63 -7.04 7.04
N ARG A 99 11.33 -7.05 7.36
CA ARG A 99 10.78 -7.73 8.55
C ARG A 99 10.41 -9.18 8.30
N GLN A 100 10.34 -9.63 7.04
CA GLN A 100 10.06 -11.03 6.73
C GLN A 100 11.25 -11.90 7.18
N PRO A 101 11.00 -13.04 7.86
CA PRO A 101 12.05 -14.00 8.14
C PRO A 101 12.63 -14.53 6.82
N LYS A 102 13.95 -14.75 6.80
CA LYS A 102 14.65 -15.37 5.65
C LYS A 102 14.41 -16.86 5.57
#